data_AF-A0AB73Q5Y4-F1
#
_entry.id   AF-A0AB73Q5Y4-F1
#
_cell.length_a   1.000
_cell.length_b   1.000
_cell.length_c   1.000
_cell.angle_alpha   90.00
_cell.angle_beta   90.00
_cell.angle_gamma   90.00
#
_symmetry.space_group_name_H-M   'P 1'
#
loop_
_entity.id
_entity.type
_entity.pdbx_description
1 polymer ?
#
loop_
_entity_poly.entity_id
_entity_poly.type
_entity_poly.pdbx_seq_one_letter_code
_entity_poly.pdbx_strand_id
1 'polypeptide(L)'
;MAIINYRAVLSLTEPNHQIFLRFRQDDTQTQTLSVEITANGKLFPFTGYTVEFVNITRSDSGQPIIERVDEVYPQKSRIEFTLGARSLQWLGKNKAYFSFRDDEGNEVFSTNNFEYEVVHGAHKGPILDSGYLWQVDEIIERIKAYMVENQTEWEKFVEDNRAFLESFDPGGKILTEIIDARGNYNSLAERLAAIEKGQTFSVPKGAEQVPIKRDKLFYDRGAYNWVHPTNLDTVIEQADKTKFNMGFMTDIHVDSHEQFLDHFDQKDKTERRWSIVGQFRTLETFADAMVYGGDNIDGYSGATAAGIYPYTEQERRAKNLHVLNRFANAATAGAEVPIILCRGNHETGKIPYANDGRSREDSLTGSDIREAYGGRFGATLFPDKKVAVYRIDTDDFEDHTNSQGKFIEFSGYYNGAEFPHGKLGQNQLHAFGQWLEQLDRSYHVVIVCHVPIERENDVANVTKLATLLDGFKQGASVTIDYNSMQGYNPSPMGQKTYNFATKGRGTIAAIFAGHWHYETVKQLGTTQIIVCTNAFPSEEQYNTVAEAGFANVQIDTEKRTIKVQGVGHYTNRNFTY
;
A
#
# COMPACT_ATOMS: atom_id res chain seq x y z
N MET A 1 -60.10 -25.75 24.60
CA MET A 1 -60.44 -27.10 25.11
C MET A 1 -60.35 -27.05 26.62
N ALA A 2 -61.21 -27.78 27.36
CA ALA A 2 -61.10 -27.85 28.81
C ALA A 2 -59.92 -28.77 29.19
N ILE A 3 -58.95 -28.26 29.95
CA ILE A 3 -57.83 -29.04 30.47
C ILE A 3 -58.29 -29.72 31.77
N ILE A 4 -58.15 -31.04 31.84
CA ILE A 4 -58.45 -31.85 33.02
C ILE A 4 -57.14 -31.99 33.81
N ASN A 5 -57.09 -31.36 34.98
CA ASN A 5 -55.93 -31.38 35.86
C ASN A 5 -56.09 -32.42 36.97
N TYR A 6 -55.27 -33.45 36.93
CA TYR A 6 -55.14 -34.45 37.98
C TYR A 6 -54.04 -34.03 38.95
N ARG A 7 -54.31 -34.07 40.25
CA ARG A 7 -53.32 -33.70 41.28
C ARG A 7 -52.74 -34.93 41.94
N ALA A 8 -51.42 -34.91 42.12
CA ALA A 8 -50.66 -35.99 42.73
C ALA A 8 -49.61 -35.43 43.68
N VAL A 9 -49.31 -36.19 44.73
CA VAL A 9 -48.13 -35.96 45.57
C VAL A 9 -47.28 -37.22 45.46
N LEU A 10 -46.06 -37.10 44.94
CA LEU A 10 -45.13 -38.21 44.76
C LEU A 10 -43.88 -38.02 45.60
N SER A 11 -43.55 -39.05 46.38
CA SER A 11 -42.38 -39.07 47.25
C SER A 11 -41.19 -39.78 46.61
N LEU A 12 -40.00 -39.29 46.91
CA LEU A 12 -38.71 -39.94 46.64
C LEU A 12 -38.40 -41.02 47.69
N THR A 13 -38.90 -40.87 48.92
CA THR A 13 -38.49 -41.68 50.08
C THR A 13 -39.59 -42.59 50.60
N GLU A 14 -40.85 -42.23 50.36
CA GLU A 14 -42.02 -43.00 50.81
C GLU A 14 -42.68 -43.72 49.63
N PRO A 15 -43.25 -44.92 49.83
CA PRO A 15 -43.98 -45.62 48.78
C PRO A 15 -45.20 -44.81 48.32
N ASN A 16 -45.34 -44.59 47.00
CA ASN A 16 -46.44 -43.84 46.41
C ASN A 16 -47.71 -44.72 46.25
N HIS A 17 -48.29 -45.14 47.37
CA HIS A 17 -49.50 -45.97 47.43
C HIS A 17 -50.73 -45.10 47.76
N GLN A 18 -51.32 -44.43 46.75
CA GLN A 18 -52.74 -44.01 46.67
C GLN A 18 -52.89 -42.75 45.83
N ILE A 19 -53.10 -42.92 44.51
CA ILE A 19 -53.87 -41.95 43.71
C ILE A 19 -54.62 -42.75 42.65
N PHE A 20 -55.94 -42.58 42.56
CA PHE A 20 -56.70 -43.18 41.46
C PHE A 20 -56.55 -42.31 40.21
N LEU A 21 -55.42 -42.45 39.52
CA LEU A 21 -55.15 -41.79 38.26
C LEU A 21 -55.67 -42.67 37.12
N ARG A 22 -56.76 -42.23 36.48
CA ARG A 22 -57.35 -42.92 35.33
C ARG A 22 -57.44 -41.97 34.16
N PHE A 23 -56.79 -42.35 33.06
CA PHE A 23 -56.72 -41.55 31.84
C PHE A 23 -57.38 -42.28 30.68
N ARG A 24 -57.93 -41.52 29.73
CA ARG A 24 -58.50 -42.08 28.50
C ARG A 24 -57.46 -42.10 27.40
N GLN A 25 -57.31 -43.23 26.72
CA GLN A 25 -56.48 -43.35 25.51
C GLN A 25 -56.97 -42.37 24.43
N ASP A 26 -56.05 -41.84 23.62
CA ASP A 26 -56.27 -40.85 22.54
C ASP A 26 -56.77 -39.45 22.96
N ASP A 27 -57.03 -39.21 24.24
CA ASP A 27 -57.33 -37.87 24.78
C ASP A 27 -56.01 -37.14 25.11
N THR A 28 -55.23 -36.90 24.06
CA THR A 28 -53.92 -36.23 24.11
C THR A 28 -54.08 -34.73 24.28
N GLN A 29 -53.14 -34.07 24.97
CA GLN A 29 -53.07 -32.61 25.15
C GLN A 29 -54.14 -31.96 26.06
N THR A 30 -55.02 -32.74 26.66
CA THR A 30 -56.09 -32.26 27.56
C THR A 30 -55.97 -32.78 28.98
N GLN A 31 -55.21 -33.87 29.20
CA GLN A 31 -55.05 -34.52 30.50
C GLN A 31 -53.67 -34.21 31.08
N THR A 32 -53.63 -33.34 32.08
CA THR A 32 -52.40 -32.89 32.73
C THR A 32 -52.31 -33.41 34.15
N LEU A 33 -51.16 -33.99 34.49
CA LEU A 33 -50.81 -34.46 35.83
C LEU A 33 -49.95 -33.39 36.53
N SER A 34 -50.56 -32.71 37.49
CA SER A 34 -49.93 -31.74 38.39
C SER A 34 -49.37 -32.49 39.61
N VAL A 35 -48.06 -32.68 39.66
CA VAL A 35 -47.37 -33.44 40.71
C VAL A 35 -46.62 -32.52 41.65
N GLU A 36 -46.84 -32.66 42.96
CA GLU A 36 -45.96 -32.13 44.00
C GLU A 36 -44.97 -33.20 44.45
N ILE A 37 -43.70 -32.82 44.57
CA ILE A 37 -42.58 -33.71 44.86
C ILE A 37 -42.16 -33.56 46.31
N THR A 38 -42.10 -34.68 47.04
CA THR A 38 -41.75 -34.70 48.46
C THR A 38 -40.61 -35.67 48.80
N ALA A 39 -39.86 -35.35 49.85
CA ALA A 39 -38.89 -36.25 50.48
C ALA A 39 -39.02 -36.12 52.00
N ASN A 40 -39.10 -37.26 52.71
CA ASN A 40 -39.29 -37.33 54.16
C ASN A 40 -40.45 -36.45 54.66
N GLY A 41 -41.61 -36.54 53.99
CA GLY A 41 -42.82 -35.77 54.32
C GLY A 41 -42.77 -34.25 54.05
N LYS A 42 -41.73 -33.72 53.38
CA LYS A 42 -41.59 -32.29 53.05
C LYS A 42 -41.46 -32.06 51.54
N LEU A 43 -41.91 -30.90 51.05
CA LEU A 43 -41.71 -30.47 49.66
C LEU A 43 -40.21 -30.44 49.32
N PHE A 44 -39.85 -31.04 48.19
CA PHE A 44 -38.47 -31.22 47.75
C PHE A 44 -38.19 -30.41 46.48
N PRO A 45 -37.43 -29.30 46.54
CA PRO A 45 -37.07 -28.53 45.36
C PRO A 45 -35.98 -29.24 44.54
N PHE A 46 -36.05 -29.13 43.21
CA PHE A 46 -35.19 -29.88 42.29
C PHE A 46 -34.51 -28.97 41.24
N THR A 47 -34.07 -27.78 41.64
CA THR A 47 -33.43 -26.81 40.74
C THR A 47 -32.14 -27.36 40.15
N GLY A 48 -31.96 -27.18 38.84
CA GLY A 48 -30.77 -27.66 38.12
C GLY A 48 -30.89 -29.06 37.54
N TYR A 49 -32.07 -29.69 37.62
CA TYR A 49 -32.32 -31.00 37.02
C TYR A 49 -33.34 -30.91 35.89
N THR A 50 -33.09 -31.65 34.82
CA THR A 50 -34.09 -31.95 33.79
C THR A 50 -34.98 -33.09 34.28
N VAL A 51 -36.26 -33.07 33.90
CA VAL A 51 -37.23 -34.05 34.39
C VAL A 51 -37.77 -34.87 33.23
N GLU A 52 -37.76 -36.18 33.38
CA GLU A 52 -38.34 -37.13 32.44
C GLU A 52 -39.42 -37.96 33.12
N PHE A 53 -40.54 -38.14 32.41
CA PHE A 53 -41.52 -39.16 32.73
C PHE A 53 -41.07 -40.50 32.15
N VAL A 54 -40.99 -41.52 33.00
CA VAL A 54 -40.55 -42.86 32.62
C VAL A 54 -41.64 -43.87 32.95
N ASN A 55 -42.22 -44.48 31.91
CA ASN A 55 -43.14 -45.60 32.06
C ASN A 55 -42.40 -46.91 31.78
N ILE A 56 -42.39 -47.78 32.80
CA ILE A 56 -41.67 -49.06 32.83
C ILE A 56 -42.60 -50.27 32.67
N THR A 57 -43.87 -50.07 32.35
CA THR A 57 -44.88 -51.14 32.21
C THR A 57 -44.46 -52.24 31.23
N ARG A 58 -43.65 -51.88 30.22
CA ARG A 58 -43.16 -52.77 29.15
C ARG A 58 -41.63 -52.77 29.06
N SER A 59 -40.92 -52.40 30.13
CA SER A 59 -39.45 -52.41 30.17
C SER A 59 -38.88 -53.81 29.89
N ASP A 60 -39.52 -54.86 30.41
CA ASP A 60 -39.08 -56.25 30.24
C ASP A 60 -39.17 -56.73 28.79
N SER A 61 -39.99 -56.06 27.97
CA SER A 61 -40.09 -56.26 26.52
C SER A 61 -39.23 -55.28 25.72
N GLY A 62 -38.33 -54.52 26.37
CA GLY A 62 -37.46 -53.55 25.72
C GLY A 62 -38.16 -52.28 25.23
N GLN A 63 -39.38 -52.00 25.73
CA GLN A 63 -40.21 -50.88 25.27
C GLN A 63 -40.58 -49.92 26.41
N PRO A 64 -39.61 -49.30 27.12
CA PRO A 64 -39.90 -48.22 28.03
C PRO A 64 -40.38 -46.99 27.24
N ILE A 65 -41.24 -46.18 27.85
CA ILE A 65 -41.57 -44.85 27.33
C ILE A 65 -40.83 -43.85 28.19
N ILE A 66 -40.03 -43.01 27.53
CA ILE A 66 -39.32 -41.89 28.15
C ILE A 66 -39.77 -40.63 27.42
N GLU A 67 -40.33 -39.69 28.18
CA GLU A 67 -40.80 -38.41 27.68
C GLU A 67 -40.23 -37.29 28.54
N ARG A 68 -39.64 -36.28 27.90
CA ARG A 68 -39.19 -35.08 28.59
C ARG A 68 -40.40 -34.31 29.12
N VAL A 69 -40.27 -33.76 30.33
CA VAL A 69 -41.27 -32.89 30.93
C VAL A 69 -40.81 -31.45 30.87
N ASP A 70 -41.50 -30.64 30.08
CA ASP A 70 -41.10 -29.25 29.82
C ASP A 70 -41.65 -28.26 30.87
N GLU A 71 -42.84 -28.52 31.43
CA GLU A 71 -43.47 -27.64 32.42
C GLU A 71 -43.10 -28.04 33.85
N VAL A 72 -41.96 -27.57 34.31
CA VAL A 72 -41.47 -27.80 35.68
C VAL A 72 -41.34 -26.51 36.46
N TYR A 73 -41.64 -26.58 37.76
CA TYR A 73 -41.50 -25.48 38.71
C TYR A 73 -40.61 -25.94 39.87
N PRO A 74 -39.28 -26.02 39.67
CA PRO A 74 -38.37 -26.68 40.60
C PRO A 74 -38.37 -26.07 42.00
N GLN A 75 -38.45 -24.74 42.09
CA GLN A 75 -38.48 -24.01 43.37
C GLN A 75 -39.81 -24.19 44.13
N LYS A 76 -40.88 -24.60 43.43
CA LYS A 76 -42.20 -24.90 44.01
C LYS A 76 -42.41 -26.40 44.20
N SER A 77 -41.39 -27.22 43.95
CA SER A 77 -41.46 -28.68 44.03
C SER A 77 -42.58 -29.27 43.18
N ARG A 78 -42.87 -28.68 42.02
CA ARG A 78 -44.05 -29.02 41.21
C ARG A 78 -43.70 -29.34 39.76
N ILE A 79 -44.34 -30.35 39.20
CA ILE A 79 -44.27 -30.75 37.79
C ILE A 79 -45.68 -30.69 37.20
N GLU A 80 -45.81 -30.20 35.97
CA GLU A 80 -47.01 -30.34 35.15
C GLU A 80 -46.67 -31.22 33.95
N PHE A 81 -47.25 -32.41 33.89
CA PHE A 81 -47.02 -33.34 32.79
C PHE A 81 -48.31 -33.63 32.04
N THR A 82 -48.41 -33.10 30.83
CA THR A 82 -49.53 -33.40 29.93
C THR A 82 -49.26 -34.71 29.21
N LEU A 83 -50.09 -35.73 29.44
CA LEU A 83 -49.85 -37.06 28.90
C LEU A 83 -50.03 -37.07 27.37
N GLY A 84 -48.95 -37.47 26.67
CA GLY A 84 -48.93 -37.61 25.22
C GLY A 84 -49.43 -38.97 24.74
N ALA A 85 -49.46 -39.14 23.41
CA ALA A 85 -49.89 -40.39 22.77
C ALA A 85 -49.07 -41.61 23.23
N ARG A 86 -47.77 -41.44 23.51
CA ARG A 86 -46.88 -42.49 24.00
C ARG A 86 -47.21 -42.86 25.45
N SER A 87 -47.32 -41.88 26.35
CA SER A 87 -47.73 -42.07 27.75
C SER A 87 -49.08 -42.77 27.93
N LEU A 88 -49.99 -42.65 26.96
CA LEU A 88 -51.33 -43.26 26.96
C LEU A 88 -51.42 -44.53 26.10
N GLN A 89 -50.30 -45.08 25.62
CA GLN A 89 -50.28 -46.17 24.65
C GLN A 89 -50.75 -47.51 25.24
N TRP A 90 -50.38 -47.80 26.50
CA TRP A 90 -50.63 -49.11 27.11
C TRP A 90 -51.92 -49.12 27.92
N LEU A 91 -52.92 -49.88 27.45
CA LEU A 91 -54.18 -50.07 28.16
C LEU A 91 -54.00 -50.84 29.47
N GLY A 92 -54.83 -50.52 30.46
CA GLY A 92 -54.81 -51.12 31.79
C GLY A 92 -53.87 -50.41 32.75
N LYS A 93 -53.40 -51.14 33.77
CA LYS A 93 -52.51 -50.59 34.79
C LYS A 93 -51.10 -50.40 34.25
N ASN A 94 -50.59 -49.18 34.44
CA ASN A 94 -49.25 -48.76 34.09
C ASN A 94 -48.46 -48.42 35.34
N LYS A 95 -47.15 -48.69 35.29
CA LYS A 95 -46.19 -48.33 36.33
C LYS A 95 -45.20 -47.31 35.78
N ALA A 96 -45.08 -46.17 36.45
CA ALA A 96 -44.22 -45.07 36.02
C ALA A 96 -43.56 -44.35 37.20
N TYR A 97 -42.57 -43.52 36.89
CA TYR A 97 -41.90 -42.63 37.83
C TYR A 97 -41.38 -41.38 37.09
N PHE A 98 -41.02 -40.35 37.85
CA PHE A 98 -40.28 -39.20 37.32
C PHE A 98 -38.80 -39.34 37.65
N SER A 99 -37.96 -39.25 36.62
CA SER A 99 -36.50 -39.26 36.68
C SER A 99 -35.98 -37.83 36.63
N PHE A 100 -35.00 -37.49 37.48
CA PHE A 100 -34.36 -36.19 37.52
C PHE A 100 -32.90 -36.34 37.10
N ARG A 101 -32.52 -35.69 36.00
CA ARG A 101 -31.20 -35.83 35.37
C ARG A 101 -30.38 -34.56 35.45
N ASP A 102 -29.07 -34.72 35.58
CA ASP A 102 -28.11 -33.62 35.50
C ASP A 102 -27.89 -33.12 34.05
N ASP A 103 -27.03 -32.11 33.90
CA ASP A 103 -26.67 -31.52 32.60
C ASP A 103 -25.92 -32.50 31.67
N GLU A 104 -25.35 -33.58 32.22
CA GLU A 104 -24.70 -34.66 31.46
C GLU A 104 -25.69 -35.75 31.02
N GLY A 105 -26.94 -35.66 31.46
CA GLY A 105 -28.02 -36.58 31.12
C GLY A 105 -28.05 -37.85 32.00
N ASN A 106 -27.35 -37.89 33.13
CA ASN A 106 -27.37 -39.02 34.05
C ASN A 106 -28.54 -38.91 35.04
N GLU A 107 -29.24 -40.00 35.35
CA GLU A 107 -30.27 -40.01 36.42
C GLU A 107 -29.59 -39.83 37.78
N VAL A 108 -29.97 -38.77 38.49
CA VAL A 108 -29.42 -38.43 39.82
C VAL A 108 -30.34 -38.91 40.93
N PHE A 109 -31.65 -38.78 40.75
CA PHE A 109 -32.67 -39.34 41.65
C PHE A 109 -34.00 -39.50 40.92
N SER A 110 -34.91 -40.27 41.51
CA SER A 110 -36.25 -40.52 40.97
C SER A 110 -37.30 -40.57 42.07
N THR A 111 -38.56 -40.28 41.71
CA THR A 111 -39.69 -40.60 42.60
C THR A 111 -39.84 -42.11 42.74
N ASN A 112 -40.38 -42.59 43.85
CA ASN A 112 -40.86 -43.97 43.90
C ASN A 112 -41.94 -44.21 42.83
N ASN A 113 -42.01 -45.45 42.34
CA ASN A 113 -42.98 -45.83 41.31
C ASN A 113 -44.41 -45.54 41.76
N PHE A 114 -45.22 -45.04 40.83
CA PHE A 114 -46.66 -44.87 40.99
C PHE A 114 -47.42 -45.63 39.89
N GLU A 115 -48.67 -45.95 40.17
CA GLU A 115 -49.57 -46.62 39.21
C GLU A 115 -50.59 -45.64 38.64
N TYR A 116 -50.89 -45.78 37.35
CA TYR A 116 -52.04 -45.14 36.70
C TYR A 116 -52.73 -46.11 35.74
N GLU A 117 -54.01 -45.92 35.49
CA GLU A 117 -54.80 -46.78 34.61
C GLU A 117 -55.16 -46.05 33.32
N VAL A 118 -54.91 -46.67 32.17
CA VAL A 118 -55.38 -46.18 30.88
C VAL A 118 -56.59 -47.00 30.44
N VAL A 119 -57.72 -46.32 30.23
CA VAL A 119 -58.95 -46.92 29.71
C VAL A 119 -59.13 -46.62 28.23
N HIS A 120 -59.92 -47.46 27.56
CA HIS A 120 -60.18 -47.34 26.13
C HIS A 120 -60.74 -45.96 25.74
N GLY A 121 -60.13 -45.37 24.72
CA GLY A 121 -60.67 -44.22 23.99
C GLY A 121 -61.75 -44.63 22.99
N ALA A 122 -62.30 -43.64 22.28
CA ALA A 122 -63.23 -43.88 21.17
C ALA A 122 -62.53 -44.41 19.91
N HIS A 123 -61.21 -44.25 19.83
CA HIS A 123 -60.36 -44.66 18.72
C HIS A 123 -59.30 -45.67 19.20
N LYS A 124 -58.66 -46.38 18.26
CA LYS A 124 -57.49 -47.24 18.52
C LYS A 124 -56.30 -46.65 17.78
N GLY A 125 -55.43 -45.94 18.48
CA GLY A 125 -54.14 -45.49 17.92
C GLY A 125 -53.19 -46.67 17.63
N PRO A 126 -52.36 -46.60 16.58
CA PRO A 126 -51.29 -47.58 16.35
C PRO A 126 -50.22 -47.50 17.45
N ILE A 127 -49.61 -48.63 17.77
CA ILE A 127 -48.45 -48.70 18.68
C ILE A 127 -47.25 -48.06 17.97
N LEU A 128 -46.62 -47.06 18.60
CA LEU A 128 -45.43 -46.40 18.06
C LEU A 128 -44.18 -47.22 18.45
N ASP A 129 -43.55 -47.88 17.47
CA ASP A 129 -42.30 -48.63 17.67
C ASP A 129 -41.06 -47.73 17.58
N SER A 130 -39.99 -48.07 18.28
CA SER A 130 -38.79 -47.25 18.47
C SER A 130 -37.78 -47.40 17.31
N GLY A 131 -38.17 -47.02 16.09
CA GLY A 131 -37.35 -47.16 14.88
C GLY A 131 -36.21 -46.13 14.68
N TYR A 132 -35.76 -45.44 15.72
CA TYR A 132 -34.87 -44.26 15.62
C TYR A 132 -33.52 -44.51 14.93
N LEU A 133 -32.91 -45.69 15.12
CA LEU A 133 -31.59 -45.98 14.53
C LEU A 133 -31.64 -46.09 13.00
N TRP A 134 -32.72 -46.68 12.45
CA TRP A 134 -32.87 -46.88 11.01
C TRP A 134 -33.04 -45.56 10.23
N GLN A 135 -33.67 -44.55 10.84
CA GLN A 135 -33.89 -43.24 10.21
C GLN A 135 -32.61 -42.39 10.13
N VAL A 136 -31.68 -42.55 11.08
CA VAL A 136 -30.42 -41.80 11.09
C VAL A 136 -29.45 -42.34 10.02
N ASP A 137 -29.37 -43.66 9.87
CA ASP A 137 -28.50 -44.29 8.86
C ASP A 137 -28.91 -43.88 7.44
N GLU A 138 -30.21 -43.84 7.13
CA GLU A 138 -30.71 -43.41 5.82
C GLU A 138 -30.37 -41.94 5.50
N ILE A 139 -30.39 -41.06 6.51
CA ILE A 139 -30.02 -39.64 6.35
C ILE A 139 -28.51 -39.51 6.06
N ILE A 140 -27.67 -40.26 6.78
CA ILE A 140 -26.21 -40.24 6.58
C ILE A 140 -25.86 -40.73 5.17
N GLU A 141 -26.51 -41.78 4.68
CA GLU A 141 -26.28 -42.28 3.33
C GLU A 141 -26.66 -41.26 2.26
N ARG A 142 -27.79 -40.56 2.41
CA ARG A 142 -28.20 -39.50 1.48
C ARG A 142 -27.23 -38.33 1.43
N ILE A 143 -26.70 -37.91 2.58
CA ILE A 143 -25.70 -36.81 2.64
C ILE A 143 -24.41 -37.23 1.92
N LYS A 144 -23.94 -38.46 2.13
CA LYS A 144 -22.73 -38.96 1.46
C LYS A 144 -22.90 -39.02 -0.06
N ALA A 145 -24.04 -39.51 -0.54
CA ALA A 145 -24.33 -39.54 -1.97
C ALA A 145 -24.33 -38.14 -2.60
N TYR A 146 -24.99 -37.17 -1.94
CA TYR A 146 -25.04 -35.78 -2.40
C TYR A 146 -23.64 -35.13 -2.52
N MET A 147 -22.74 -35.41 -1.58
CA MET A 147 -21.37 -34.86 -1.63
C MET A 147 -20.58 -35.38 -2.83
N VAL A 148 -20.71 -36.66 -3.15
CA VAL A 148 -19.99 -37.30 -4.27
C VAL A 148 -20.51 -36.79 -5.62
N GLU A 149 -21.83 -36.66 -5.77
CA GLU A 149 -22.45 -36.14 -6.99
C GLU A 149 -22.05 -34.68 -7.24
N ASN A 150 -22.12 -33.81 -6.23
CA ASN A 150 -21.78 -32.40 -6.39
C ASN A 150 -20.30 -32.15 -6.69
N GLN A 151 -19.40 -32.96 -6.13
CA GLN A 151 -17.98 -32.83 -6.45
C GLN A 151 -17.73 -33.09 -7.94
N THR A 152 -18.38 -34.12 -8.49
CA THR A 152 -18.24 -34.48 -9.90
C THR A 152 -18.81 -33.39 -10.82
N GLU A 153 -19.98 -32.83 -10.48
CA GLU A 153 -20.58 -31.72 -11.23
C GLU A 153 -19.72 -30.44 -11.18
N TRP A 154 -19.13 -30.14 -10.01
CA TRP A 154 -18.25 -28.99 -9.85
C TRP A 154 -16.97 -29.10 -10.67
N GLU A 155 -16.30 -30.26 -10.62
CA GLU A 155 -15.10 -30.53 -11.42
C GLU A 155 -15.40 -30.41 -12.92
N LYS A 156 -16.54 -30.95 -13.36
CA LYS A 156 -17.00 -30.82 -14.74
C LYS A 156 -17.26 -29.37 -15.14
N PHE A 157 -17.91 -28.59 -14.28
CA PHE A 157 -18.15 -27.17 -14.53
C PHE A 157 -16.84 -26.38 -14.72
N VAL A 158 -15.83 -26.63 -13.87
CA VAL A 158 -14.52 -25.97 -14.00
C VAL A 158 -13.83 -26.37 -15.31
N GLU A 159 -13.84 -27.67 -15.65
CA GLU A 159 -13.20 -28.17 -16.87
C GLU A 159 -13.87 -27.65 -18.14
N ASP A 160 -15.20 -27.66 -18.19
CA ASP A 160 -15.98 -27.17 -19.34
C ASP A 160 -15.74 -25.65 -19.59
N ASN A 161 -15.27 -24.91 -18.57
CA ASN A 161 -14.96 -23.48 -18.64
C ASN A 161 -13.46 -23.16 -18.61
N ARG A 162 -12.57 -24.17 -18.58
CA ARG A 162 -11.11 -24.00 -18.39
C ARG A 162 -10.49 -23.00 -19.36
N ALA A 163 -10.77 -23.14 -20.66
CA ALA A 163 -10.17 -22.29 -21.69
C ALA A 163 -10.51 -20.80 -21.51
N PHE A 164 -11.71 -20.50 -21.02
CA PHE A 164 -12.10 -19.13 -20.68
C PHE A 164 -11.37 -18.67 -19.41
N LEU A 165 -11.36 -19.48 -18.34
CA LEU A 165 -10.69 -19.15 -17.08
C LEU A 165 -9.18 -18.89 -17.26
N GLU A 166 -8.51 -19.64 -18.12
CA GLU A 166 -7.07 -19.49 -18.41
C GLU A 166 -6.76 -18.29 -19.33
N SER A 167 -7.72 -17.85 -20.14
CA SER A 167 -7.54 -16.72 -21.09
C SER A 167 -8.08 -15.38 -20.60
N PHE A 168 -8.81 -15.38 -19.47
CA PHE A 168 -9.48 -14.19 -18.94
C PHE A 168 -8.51 -13.07 -18.51
N ASP A 169 -7.31 -13.42 -18.03
CA ASP A 169 -6.30 -12.44 -17.61
C ASP A 169 -4.90 -12.78 -18.16
N PRO A 170 -4.63 -12.47 -19.44
CA PRO A 170 -3.35 -12.79 -20.08
C PRO A 170 -2.19 -12.10 -19.38
N GLY A 171 -1.31 -12.89 -18.77
CA GLY A 171 -0.13 -12.39 -18.03
C GLY A 171 -0.43 -11.84 -16.65
N GLY A 172 -1.65 -12.05 -16.11
CA GLY A 172 -1.98 -11.70 -14.72
C GLY A 172 -2.10 -10.20 -14.44
N LYS A 173 -2.33 -9.37 -15.47
CA LYS A 173 -2.33 -7.91 -15.33
C LYS A 173 -3.51 -7.43 -14.50
N ILE A 174 -4.71 -7.93 -14.80
CA ILE A 174 -5.94 -7.56 -14.07
C ILE A 174 -5.85 -8.01 -12.62
N LEU A 175 -5.36 -9.24 -12.39
CA LEU A 175 -5.15 -9.76 -11.05
C LEU A 175 -4.13 -8.91 -10.26
N THR A 176 -3.03 -8.51 -10.90
CA THR A 176 -2.00 -7.66 -10.28
C THR A 176 -2.58 -6.29 -9.93
N GLU A 177 -3.29 -5.64 -10.86
CA GLU A 177 -3.95 -4.35 -10.60
C GLU A 177 -4.97 -4.43 -9.45
N ILE A 178 -5.74 -5.53 -9.36
CA ILE A 178 -6.72 -5.73 -8.27
C ILE A 178 -6.03 -5.98 -6.93
N ILE A 179 -4.96 -6.77 -6.90
CA ILE A 179 -4.17 -7.04 -5.68
C ILE A 179 -3.50 -5.75 -5.20
N ASP A 180 -2.87 -5.00 -6.10
CA ASP A 180 -2.22 -3.73 -5.80
C ASP A 180 -3.26 -2.69 -5.33
N ALA A 181 -4.41 -2.63 -5.98
CA ALA A 181 -5.51 -1.76 -5.57
C ALA A 181 -6.11 -2.14 -4.22
N ARG A 182 -6.08 -3.41 -3.80
CA ARG A 182 -6.54 -3.83 -2.47
C ARG A 182 -5.56 -3.41 -1.37
N GLY A 183 -4.26 -3.41 -1.63
CA GLY A 183 -3.23 -3.21 -0.61
C GLY A 183 -3.35 -4.22 0.54
N ASN A 184 -3.16 -3.76 1.78
CA ASN A 184 -3.17 -4.60 3.01
C ASN A 184 -4.57 -4.92 3.55
N TYR A 185 -5.64 -4.55 2.86
CA TYR A 185 -7.01 -4.85 3.30
C TYR A 185 -7.40 -6.29 2.97
N ASN A 186 -8.33 -6.88 3.72
CA ASN A 186 -8.79 -8.24 3.44
C ASN A 186 -9.57 -8.31 2.12
N SER A 187 -10.19 -7.20 1.71
CA SER A 187 -10.88 -7.05 0.42
C SER A 187 -10.80 -5.64 -0.15
N LEU A 188 -11.00 -5.50 -1.46
CA LEU A 188 -11.07 -4.19 -2.10
C LEU A 188 -12.25 -3.36 -1.58
N ALA A 189 -13.37 -4.02 -1.25
CA ALA A 189 -14.54 -3.39 -0.67
C ALA A 189 -14.24 -2.76 0.70
N GLU A 190 -13.43 -3.42 1.52
CA GLU A 190 -12.99 -2.88 2.82
C GLU A 190 -12.14 -1.62 2.64
N ARG A 191 -11.21 -1.63 1.68
CA ARG A 191 -10.42 -0.43 1.35
C ARG A 191 -11.29 0.71 0.81
N LEU A 192 -12.22 0.43 -0.08
CA LEU A 192 -13.13 1.44 -0.64
C LEU A 192 -13.99 2.08 0.46
N ALA A 193 -14.55 1.26 1.36
CA ALA A 193 -15.32 1.75 2.51
C ALA A 193 -14.47 2.61 3.48
N ALA A 194 -13.19 2.30 3.63
CA ALA A 194 -12.25 3.14 4.39
C ALA A 194 -12.04 4.51 3.72
N ILE A 195 -11.85 4.55 2.40
CA ILE A 195 -11.70 5.79 1.61
C ILE A 195 -12.97 6.64 1.71
N GLU A 196 -14.15 6.04 1.49
CA GLU A 196 -15.44 6.74 1.52
C GLU A 196 -15.75 7.35 2.89
N LYS A 197 -15.22 6.77 3.97
CA LYS A 197 -15.32 7.30 5.33
C LYS A 197 -14.29 8.39 5.65
N GLY A 198 -13.55 8.86 4.64
CA GLY A 198 -12.57 9.93 4.79
C GLY A 198 -11.28 9.50 5.49
N GLN A 199 -10.99 8.20 5.55
CA GLN A 199 -9.74 7.72 6.11
C GLN A 199 -8.58 8.19 5.21
N THR A 200 -7.79 9.14 5.71
CA THR A 200 -6.54 9.54 5.09
C THR A 200 -5.51 8.45 5.33
N PHE A 201 -4.96 7.87 4.27
CA PHE A 201 -3.85 6.95 4.42
C PHE A 201 -2.59 7.77 4.67
N SER A 202 -1.94 7.53 5.82
CA SER A 202 -0.57 7.98 6.02
C SER A 202 0.28 7.20 5.01
N VAL A 203 0.72 7.88 3.95
CA VAL A 203 1.72 7.34 3.04
C VAL A 203 3.07 7.61 3.72
N PRO A 204 3.82 6.58 4.12
CA PRO A 204 5.14 6.78 4.72
C PRO A 204 5.97 7.68 3.81
N LYS A 205 6.76 8.63 4.31
CA LYS A 205 7.56 9.55 3.46
C LYS A 205 9.04 9.16 3.56
N GLY A 206 9.63 8.62 2.48
CA GLY A 206 11.06 8.26 2.43
C GLY A 206 11.36 6.78 2.69
N ALA A 207 12.41 6.48 3.47
CA ALA A 207 12.93 5.12 3.69
C ALA A 207 11.89 4.11 4.20
N GLU A 208 10.83 4.55 4.85
CA GLU A 208 9.72 3.69 5.29
C GLU A 208 8.92 3.08 4.10
N GLN A 209 9.00 3.68 2.91
CA GLN A 209 8.48 3.10 1.67
C GLN A 209 9.43 2.06 1.06
N VAL A 210 10.63 1.91 1.62
CA VAL A 210 11.74 1.15 1.04
C VAL A 210 12.07 0.01 2.02
N PRO A 211 11.70 -1.25 1.73
CA PRO A 211 12.24 -2.37 2.51
C PRO A 211 13.78 -2.36 2.42
N ILE A 212 14.41 -2.02 3.55
CA ILE A 212 15.86 -1.92 3.80
C ILE A 212 16.25 -3.10 4.71
N LYS A 213 17.44 -3.67 4.52
CA LYS A 213 17.93 -4.73 5.41
C LYS A 213 18.14 -4.16 6.82
N ARG A 214 17.83 -4.97 7.83
CA ARG A 214 17.99 -4.60 9.25
C ARG A 214 19.46 -4.67 9.66
N ASP A 215 20.26 -3.69 9.28
CA ASP A 215 21.52 -3.42 9.97
C ASP A 215 21.20 -3.01 11.42
N LYS A 216 21.83 -3.64 12.40
CA LYS A 216 21.60 -3.38 13.83
C LYS A 216 22.05 -1.98 14.29
N LEU A 217 22.93 -1.31 13.52
CA LEU A 217 23.32 0.08 13.77
C LEU A 217 22.25 1.07 13.25
N PHE A 218 21.48 0.65 12.24
CA PHE A 218 20.47 1.44 11.54
C PHE A 218 19.04 1.06 11.92
N TYR A 219 18.84 -0.09 12.57
CA TYR A 219 17.56 -0.63 13.00
C TYR A 219 17.72 -1.22 14.41
N ASP A 220 17.35 -0.45 15.44
CA ASP A 220 17.36 -0.89 16.84
C ASP A 220 15.94 -1.07 17.35
N ARG A 221 15.68 -2.20 18.02
CA ARG A 221 14.39 -2.54 18.69
C ARG A 221 13.11 -2.28 17.88
N GLY A 222 13.15 -2.49 16.57
CA GLY A 222 11.96 -2.36 15.72
C GLY A 222 11.77 -0.97 15.07
N ALA A 223 12.69 -0.03 15.28
CA ALA A 223 12.66 1.30 14.69
C ALA A 223 13.98 1.65 14.00
N TYR A 224 13.92 2.51 12.98
CA TYR A 224 15.11 3.05 12.33
C TYR A 224 15.87 3.98 13.29
N ASN A 225 17.18 3.79 13.40
CA ASN A 225 18.08 4.69 14.10
C ASN A 225 18.44 5.84 13.15
N TRP A 226 17.63 6.89 13.18
CA TRP A 226 17.82 8.06 12.32
C TRP A 226 19.00 8.89 12.80
N VAL A 227 20.09 8.90 12.05
CA VAL A 227 21.15 9.90 12.23
C VAL A 227 20.59 11.23 11.74
N HIS A 228 20.09 12.03 12.67
CA HIS A 228 19.42 13.30 12.39
C HIS A 228 20.47 14.42 12.33
N PRO A 229 20.61 15.16 11.22
CA PRO A 229 21.49 16.31 11.16
C PRO A 229 21.07 17.36 12.18
N THR A 230 21.96 17.76 13.09
CA THR A 230 21.59 18.63 14.23
C THR A 230 21.07 20.00 13.83
N ASN A 231 21.33 20.45 12.60
CA ASN A 231 20.84 21.72 12.08
C ASN A 231 19.53 21.61 11.29
N LEU A 232 18.96 20.42 11.06
CA LEU A 232 17.72 20.28 10.29
C LEU A 232 16.55 21.01 10.96
N ASP A 233 16.32 20.76 12.25
CA ASP A 233 15.30 21.48 13.03
C ASP A 233 15.53 22.99 13.03
N THR A 234 16.79 23.42 13.15
CA THR A 234 17.14 24.85 13.07
C THR A 234 16.79 25.46 11.71
N VAL A 235 17.02 24.75 10.61
CA VAL A 235 16.65 25.21 9.27
C VAL A 235 15.13 25.31 9.13
N ILE A 236 14.39 24.34 9.65
CA ILE A 236 12.91 24.34 9.66
C ILE A 236 12.39 25.53 10.48
N GLU A 237 12.90 25.75 11.69
CA GLU A 237 12.46 26.82 12.58
C GLU A 237 12.80 28.23 12.05
N GLN A 238 13.93 28.38 11.36
CA GLN A 238 14.37 29.66 10.79
C GLN A 238 13.75 30.00 9.43
N ALA A 239 12.92 29.12 8.87
CA ALA A 239 12.31 29.35 7.57
C ALA A 239 11.27 30.48 7.63
N ASP A 240 11.49 31.53 6.83
CA ASP A 240 10.52 32.59 6.64
C ASP A 240 9.50 32.17 5.58
N LYS A 241 8.35 31.68 6.05
CA LYS A 241 7.24 31.22 5.20
C LYS A 241 6.59 32.33 4.39
N THR A 242 6.91 33.61 4.64
CA THR A 242 6.42 34.72 3.83
C THR A 242 7.18 34.82 2.50
N LYS A 243 8.41 34.30 2.43
CA LYS A 243 9.23 34.23 1.22
C LYS A 243 9.02 32.90 0.48
N PHE A 244 9.58 32.78 -0.72
CA PHE A 244 9.57 31.52 -1.44
C PHE A 244 10.65 30.60 -0.86
N ASN A 245 10.30 29.37 -0.49
CA ASN A 245 11.22 28.37 0.03
C ASN A 245 11.22 27.15 -0.88
N MET A 246 12.41 26.68 -1.25
CA MET A 246 12.58 25.54 -2.15
C MET A 246 13.59 24.58 -1.53
N GLY A 247 13.13 23.39 -1.14
CA GLY A 247 14.07 22.32 -0.81
C GLY A 247 14.88 21.95 -2.04
N PHE A 248 16.20 21.85 -1.92
CA PHE A 248 17.08 21.40 -3.00
C PHE A 248 18.04 20.31 -2.51
N MET A 249 18.04 19.17 -3.20
CA MET A 249 18.94 18.04 -2.99
C MET A 249 19.37 17.50 -4.36
N THR A 250 20.61 17.05 -4.52
CA THR A 250 21.12 16.54 -5.80
C THR A 250 22.12 15.42 -5.57
N ASP A 251 22.34 14.57 -6.57
CA ASP A 251 23.36 13.52 -6.56
C ASP A 251 23.22 12.67 -5.29
N ILE A 252 22.02 12.13 -5.04
CA ILE A 252 21.76 11.25 -3.91
C ILE A 252 22.14 9.80 -4.21
N HIS A 253 22.22 9.40 -5.49
CA HIS A 253 22.64 8.07 -5.93
C HIS A 253 22.09 6.94 -5.05
N VAL A 254 20.76 6.77 -4.94
CA VAL A 254 20.15 5.84 -3.96
C VAL A 254 20.44 4.35 -4.18
N ASP A 255 21.15 4.00 -5.26
CA ASP A 255 21.63 2.65 -5.56
C ASP A 255 23.09 2.76 -6.06
N SER A 256 23.74 1.63 -6.34
CA SER A 256 25.09 1.55 -6.89
C SER A 256 25.09 1.20 -8.38
N HIS A 257 25.99 1.84 -9.14
CA HIS A 257 26.28 1.52 -10.53
C HIS A 257 27.14 0.25 -10.73
N GLU A 258 27.80 -0.28 -9.69
CA GLU A 258 28.73 -1.44 -9.77
C GLU A 258 28.56 -2.45 -8.62
N GLN A 259 27.47 -3.23 -8.64
CA GLN A 259 27.17 -4.23 -7.61
C GLN A 259 28.25 -5.30 -7.33
N PHE A 260 29.23 -5.48 -8.22
CA PHE A 260 30.29 -6.49 -8.08
C PHE A 260 31.57 -5.94 -7.44
N LEU A 261 31.86 -4.64 -7.63
CA LEU A 261 32.99 -3.94 -7.02
C LEU A 261 32.59 -3.33 -5.67
N ASP A 262 31.32 -2.96 -5.53
CA ASP A 262 30.73 -2.55 -4.27
C ASP A 262 30.40 -3.80 -3.43
N HIS A 263 31.38 -4.23 -2.64
CA HIS A 263 31.28 -5.35 -1.69
C HIS A 263 29.98 -5.31 -0.84
N PHE A 264 29.61 -6.45 -0.22
CA PHE A 264 28.41 -6.56 0.63
C PHE A 264 28.23 -5.41 1.66
N ASP A 265 29.34 -4.84 2.17
CA ASP A 265 29.34 -3.71 3.12
C ASP A 265 28.90 -2.36 2.50
N GLN A 266 29.00 -2.19 1.18
CA GLN A 266 28.54 -0.99 0.47
C GLN A 266 27.02 -0.97 0.24
N LYS A 267 26.37 -2.14 0.28
CA LYS A 267 24.91 -2.24 0.18
C LYS A 267 24.20 -1.56 1.36
N ASP A 268 24.75 -1.69 2.56
CA ASP A 268 24.20 -1.04 3.75
C ASP A 268 24.36 0.50 3.64
N LYS A 269 25.44 0.98 3.00
CA LYS A 269 25.69 2.41 2.74
C LYS A 269 24.72 3.02 1.72
N THR A 270 24.40 2.33 0.63
CA THR A 270 23.42 2.83 -0.36
C THR A 270 22.00 2.78 0.16
N GLU A 271 21.65 1.77 0.96
CA GLU A 271 20.34 1.70 1.63
C GLU A 271 20.10 2.89 2.58
N ARG A 272 21.16 3.43 3.23
CA ARG A 272 21.07 4.64 4.07
C ARG A 272 20.71 5.91 3.30
N ARG A 273 21.03 6.01 2.00
CA ARG A 273 20.71 7.18 1.17
C ARG A 273 19.21 7.41 1.04
N TRP A 274 18.40 6.35 1.13
CA TRP A 274 16.93 6.45 1.18
C TRP A 274 16.41 7.15 2.46
N SER A 275 17.16 7.12 3.55
CA SER A 275 16.81 7.83 4.78
C SER A 275 16.94 9.35 4.59
N ILE A 276 17.97 9.78 3.85
CA ILE A 276 18.21 11.18 3.49
C ILE A 276 17.07 11.72 2.65
N VAL A 277 16.48 10.90 1.75
CA VAL A 277 15.26 11.26 1.01
C VAL A 277 14.11 11.59 1.98
N GLY A 278 13.91 10.77 3.02
CA GLY A 278 12.90 11.05 4.06
C GLY A 278 13.19 12.31 4.87
N GLN A 279 14.45 12.52 5.26
CA GLN A 279 14.88 13.73 5.98
C GLN A 279 14.69 14.98 5.13
N PHE A 280 15.05 14.96 3.86
CA PHE A 280 14.85 16.06 2.92
C PHE A 280 13.36 16.42 2.81
N ARG A 281 12.48 15.42 2.78
CA ARG A 281 11.03 15.62 2.73
C ARG A 281 10.42 16.26 3.97
N THR A 282 11.14 16.35 5.10
CA THR A 282 10.66 17.11 6.27
C THR A 282 10.54 18.62 5.98
N LEU A 283 11.27 19.12 4.98
CA LEU A 283 11.17 20.52 4.55
C LEU A 283 9.80 20.84 3.90
N GLU A 284 9.01 19.84 3.47
CA GLU A 284 7.65 20.03 2.94
C GLU A 284 6.73 20.79 3.91
N THR A 285 7.02 20.76 5.21
CA THR A 285 6.26 21.46 6.26
C THR A 285 6.29 22.99 6.15
N PHE A 286 7.19 23.53 5.32
CA PHE A 286 7.31 24.96 5.10
C PHE A 286 7.75 25.36 3.68
N ALA A 287 8.37 24.46 2.91
CA ALA A 287 8.79 24.73 1.54
C ALA A 287 7.57 24.91 0.62
N ASP A 288 7.72 25.72 -0.41
CA ASP A 288 6.74 25.86 -1.49
C ASP A 288 6.97 24.81 -2.59
N ALA A 289 8.19 24.28 -2.71
CA ALA A 289 8.55 23.24 -3.69
C ALA A 289 9.73 22.40 -3.19
N MET A 290 9.81 21.16 -3.68
CA MET A 290 10.97 20.28 -3.47
C MET A 290 11.62 19.96 -4.81
N VAL A 291 12.92 20.18 -4.91
CA VAL A 291 13.71 19.95 -6.12
C VAL A 291 14.76 18.89 -5.86
N TYR A 292 14.76 17.89 -6.74
CA TYR A 292 15.76 16.84 -6.81
C TYR A 292 16.60 17.08 -8.07
N GLY A 293 17.83 17.56 -7.89
CA GLY A 293 18.71 18.13 -8.91
C GLY A 293 19.31 17.15 -9.93
N GLY A 294 18.97 15.86 -9.88
CA GLY A 294 19.50 14.83 -10.79
C GLY A 294 20.50 13.92 -10.11
N ASP A 295 20.94 12.88 -10.82
CA ASP A 295 21.69 11.75 -10.25
C ASP A 295 21.01 11.19 -8.99
N ASN A 296 19.69 11.09 -9.09
CA ASN A 296 18.81 10.58 -8.05
C ASN A 296 18.97 9.09 -7.86
N ILE A 297 19.20 8.39 -8.96
CA ILE A 297 19.55 6.99 -9.00
C ILE A 297 20.92 6.85 -9.63
N ASP A 298 21.62 5.80 -9.25
CA ASP A 298 22.85 5.42 -9.92
C ASP A 298 22.52 4.32 -10.93
N GLY A 299 22.14 4.75 -12.14
CA GLY A 299 21.74 3.83 -13.20
C GLY A 299 22.90 2.91 -13.53
N TYR A 300 22.63 1.60 -13.53
CA TYR A 300 23.63 0.58 -13.81
C TYR A 300 24.18 0.74 -15.22
N SER A 301 25.46 1.09 -15.28
CA SER A 301 26.19 1.36 -16.52
C SER A 301 27.20 0.25 -16.82
N GLY A 302 26.88 -1.01 -16.48
CA GLY A 302 27.80 -2.16 -16.55
C GLY A 302 28.83 -2.04 -17.66
N ALA A 303 30.08 -1.79 -17.29
CA ALA A 303 31.18 -1.58 -18.21
C ALA A 303 31.47 -2.91 -18.92
N THR A 304 31.03 -3.08 -20.15
CA THR A 304 31.40 -4.24 -20.97
C THR A 304 32.92 -4.38 -21.17
N ALA A 305 33.72 -3.36 -20.81
CA ALA A 305 35.16 -3.31 -20.96
C ALA A 305 35.98 -4.28 -20.09
N ALA A 306 35.41 -4.92 -19.07
CA ALA A 306 36.16 -5.82 -18.17
C ALA A 306 35.83 -7.32 -18.31
N GLY A 307 34.85 -7.71 -19.14
CA GLY A 307 34.55 -9.12 -19.42
C GLY A 307 34.01 -9.96 -18.25
N ILE A 308 33.60 -9.33 -17.15
CA ILE A 308 33.10 -10.01 -15.94
C ILE A 308 31.76 -9.39 -15.53
N TYR A 309 30.67 -9.73 -16.24
CA TYR A 309 29.33 -9.32 -15.80
C TYR A 309 28.30 -10.43 -16.03
N PRO A 310 27.58 -10.88 -14.99
CA PRO A 310 26.61 -11.97 -15.08
C PRO A 310 25.22 -11.54 -15.56
N TYR A 311 24.99 -10.26 -15.84
CA TYR A 311 23.65 -9.71 -16.16
C TYR A 311 23.48 -9.42 -17.65
N THR A 312 22.35 -9.87 -18.20
CA THR A 312 21.87 -9.59 -19.55
C THR A 312 21.48 -8.11 -19.74
N GLU A 313 21.44 -7.64 -20.99
CA GLU A 313 20.97 -6.28 -21.32
C GLU A 313 19.60 -5.98 -20.69
N GLN A 314 18.66 -6.91 -20.80
CA GLN A 314 17.30 -6.78 -20.25
C GLN A 314 17.28 -6.65 -18.73
N GLU A 315 18.11 -7.41 -18.01
CA GLU A 315 18.20 -7.33 -16.54
C GLU A 315 18.75 -5.97 -16.10
N ARG A 316 19.74 -5.42 -16.83
CA ARG A 316 20.27 -4.07 -16.55
C ARG A 316 19.20 -3.01 -16.68
N ARG A 317 18.49 -3.01 -17.81
CA ARG A 317 17.39 -2.07 -18.05
C ARG A 317 16.28 -2.22 -17.03
N ALA A 318 15.87 -3.46 -16.73
CA ALA A 318 14.82 -3.74 -15.75
C ALA A 318 15.19 -3.21 -14.35
N LYS A 319 16.44 -3.40 -13.91
CA LYS A 319 16.96 -2.82 -12.66
C LYS A 319 16.84 -1.29 -12.69
N ASN A 320 17.39 -0.64 -13.73
CA ASN A 320 17.39 0.83 -13.82
C ASN A 320 15.96 1.40 -13.79
N LEU A 321 15.04 0.80 -14.54
CA LEU A 321 13.64 1.21 -14.55
C LEU A 321 12.97 1.01 -13.19
N HIS A 322 13.24 -0.11 -12.53
CA HIS A 322 12.69 -0.38 -11.20
C HIS A 322 13.18 0.63 -10.16
N VAL A 323 14.48 0.93 -10.14
CA VAL A 323 15.07 1.91 -9.20
C VAL A 323 14.58 3.32 -9.50
N LEU A 324 14.48 3.71 -10.78
CA LEU A 324 13.91 4.99 -11.20
C LEU A 324 12.48 5.16 -10.69
N ASN A 325 11.61 4.18 -10.95
CA ASN A 325 10.22 4.23 -10.53
C ASN A 325 10.09 4.22 -9.00
N ARG A 326 10.93 3.43 -8.31
CA ARG A 326 10.97 3.41 -6.85
C ARG A 326 11.37 4.77 -6.27
N PHE A 327 12.38 5.41 -6.85
CA PHE A 327 12.81 6.75 -6.43
C PHE A 327 11.73 7.80 -6.69
N ALA A 328 11.16 7.82 -7.90
CA ALA A 328 10.09 8.74 -8.27
C ALA A 328 8.90 8.61 -7.29
N ASN A 329 8.50 7.38 -6.97
CA ASN A 329 7.45 7.13 -5.99
C ASN A 329 7.85 7.58 -4.57
N ALA A 330 9.08 7.32 -4.12
CA ALA A 330 9.56 7.77 -2.81
C ALA A 330 9.55 9.30 -2.66
N ALA A 331 9.93 10.01 -3.72
CA ALA A 331 9.95 11.46 -3.78
C ALA A 331 8.53 12.07 -3.86
N THR A 332 7.60 11.44 -4.59
CA THR A 332 6.31 12.04 -4.92
C THR A 332 5.12 11.54 -4.11
N ALA A 333 5.18 10.32 -3.57
CA ALA A 333 4.03 9.72 -2.90
C ALA A 333 3.71 10.46 -1.60
N GLY A 334 2.46 10.95 -1.49
CA GLY A 334 2.00 11.76 -0.37
C GLY A 334 2.67 13.12 -0.25
N ALA A 335 3.27 13.65 -1.34
CA ALA A 335 3.83 15.00 -1.33
C ALA A 335 2.73 16.06 -1.16
N GLU A 336 2.97 17.00 -0.25
CA GLU A 336 2.04 18.12 0.03
C GLU A 336 2.31 19.35 -0.84
N VAL A 337 3.48 19.37 -1.49
CA VAL A 337 3.97 20.49 -2.31
C VAL A 337 4.50 19.95 -3.64
N PRO A 338 4.57 20.78 -4.70
CA PRO A 338 5.13 20.37 -5.97
C PRO A 338 6.53 19.77 -5.85
N ILE A 339 6.71 18.58 -6.43
CA ILE A 339 8.00 17.89 -6.54
C ILE A 339 8.55 18.04 -7.96
N ILE A 340 9.77 18.51 -8.09
CA ILE A 340 10.46 18.72 -9.36
C ILE A 340 11.67 17.80 -9.42
N LEU A 341 11.61 16.79 -10.29
CA LEU A 341 12.66 15.80 -10.49
C LEU A 341 13.49 16.15 -11.73
N CYS A 342 14.72 16.61 -11.55
CA CYS A 342 15.68 16.77 -12.64
C CYS A 342 16.29 15.41 -13.00
N ARG A 343 16.61 15.25 -14.29
CA ARG A 343 17.41 14.14 -14.79
C ARG A 343 18.88 14.53 -14.73
N GLY A 344 19.70 13.66 -14.16
CA GLY A 344 21.14 13.68 -14.31
C GLY A 344 21.64 12.65 -15.30
N ASN A 345 22.96 12.57 -15.38
CA ASN A 345 23.65 11.74 -16.35
C ASN A 345 23.63 10.25 -15.93
N HIS A 346 23.45 9.95 -14.64
CA HIS A 346 23.36 8.58 -14.13
C HIS A 346 21.98 7.94 -14.30
N GLU A 347 20.89 8.71 -14.37
CA GLU A 347 19.52 8.18 -14.42
C GLU A 347 19.29 7.15 -15.52
N THR A 348 19.95 7.32 -16.68
CA THR A 348 19.69 6.43 -17.82
C THR A 348 20.53 5.15 -17.83
N GLY A 349 21.54 5.05 -16.96
CA GLY A 349 22.51 3.96 -16.97
C GLY A 349 23.42 3.95 -18.22
N LYS A 350 23.45 5.03 -18.99
CA LYS A 350 24.30 5.11 -20.19
C LYS A 350 25.78 5.27 -19.83
N ILE A 351 26.12 5.95 -18.73
CA ILE A 351 27.48 6.37 -18.31
C ILE A 351 27.72 6.05 -16.82
N PRO A 352 28.96 6.09 -16.26
CA PRO A 352 30.25 6.64 -16.76
C PRO A 352 31.09 5.76 -17.70
N TYR A 353 30.72 4.51 -18.00
CA TYR A 353 31.61 3.56 -18.69
C TYR A 353 31.17 3.09 -20.09
N ALA A 354 30.38 3.87 -20.84
CA ALA A 354 30.02 3.51 -22.20
C ALA A 354 30.96 4.13 -23.24
N ASN A 355 31.99 3.37 -23.64
CA ASN A 355 32.87 3.78 -24.73
C ASN A 355 32.32 3.46 -26.14
N ASP A 356 31.33 2.57 -26.25
CA ASP A 356 30.49 2.37 -27.42
C ASP A 356 29.40 1.35 -27.11
N GLY A 357 28.19 1.49 -27.65
CA GLY A 357 27.26 0.37 -27.73
C GLY A 357 26.14 0.27 -26.68
N ARG A 358 25.67 1.37 -26.08
CA ARG A 358 24.38 1.37 -25.37
C ARG A 358 23.21 1.28 -26.33
N SER A 359 22.16 0.57 -25.94
CA SER A 359 20.94 0.42 -26.73
C SER A 359 19.70 0.53 -25.86
N ARG A 360 18.53 0.53 -26.50
CA ARG A 360 17.25 0.62 -25.79
C ARG A 360 16.97 -0.61 -24.93
N GLU A 361 17.66 -1.70 -25.18
CA GLU A 361 17.55 -2.96 -24.44
C GLU A 361 18.31 -2.92 -23.11
N ASP A 362 19.34 -2.08 -22.98
CA ASP A 362 20.24 -2.08 -21.81
C ASP A 362 20.29 -0.75 -21.02
N SER A 363 19.73 0.32 -21.56
CA SER A 363 19.66 1.64 -20.91
C SER A 363 18.28 2.25 -21.02
N LEU A 364 18.00 3.22 -20.15
CA LEU A 364 16.76 3.98 -20.19
C LEU A 364 16.79 5.06 -21.25
N THR A 365 15.60 5.43 -21.69
CA THR A 365 15.33 6.44 -22.71
C THR A 365 14.82 7.72 -22.07
N GLY A 366 14.90 8.84 -22.77
CA GLY A 366 14.24 10.08 -22.34
C GLY A 366 12.72 9.91 -22.17
N SER A 367 12.10 8.96 -22.89
CA SER A 367 10.69 8.60 -22.70
C SER A 367 10.43 7.92 -21.36
N ASP A 368 11.31 7.00 -20.93
CA ASP A 368 11.21 6.36 -19.61
C ASP A 368 11.31 7.41 -18.48
N ILE A 369 12.25 8.36 -18.62
CA ILE A 369 12.38 9.47 -17.67
C ILE A 369 11.13 10.35 -17.66
N ARG A 370 10.59 10.68 -18.85
CA ARG A 370 9.38 11.49 -18.97
C ARG A 370 8.19 10.85 -18.25
N GLU A 371 8.04 9.54 -18.37
CA GLU A 371 6.98 8.79 -17.72
C GLU A 371 7.15 8.79 -16.19
N ALA A 372 8.35 8.45 -15.70
CA ALA A 372 8.61 8.39 -14.26
C ALA A 372 8.55 9.76 -13.58
N TYR A 373 9.02 10.83 -14.24
CA TYR A 373 9.17 12.17 -13.64
C TYR A 373 8.10 13.18 -14.08
N GLY A 374 7.04 12.72 -14.75
CA GLY A 374 5.95 13.58 -15.22
C GLY A 374 6.37 14.65 -16.25
N GLY A 375 7.46 14.41 -16.97
CA GLY A 375 8.04 15.34 -17.94
C GLY A 375 9.58 15.25 -17.97
N ARG A 376 10.21 15.93 -18.94
CA ARG A 376 11.68 16.13 -18.97
C ARG A 376 12.10 17.54 -18.57
N PHE A 377 11.33 18.53 -19.00
CA PHE A 377 11.54 19.94 -18.72
C PHE A 377 10.19 20.66 -18.60
N GLY A 378 10.18 21.87 -18.06
CA GLY A 378 8.96 22.67 -17.93
C GLY A 378 8.92 23.55 -16.69
N ALA A 379 7.89 24.38 -16.61
CA ALA A 379 7.73 25.37 -15.55
C ALA A 379 6.73 24.94 -14.48
N THR A 380 7.02 25.30 -13.24
CA THR A 380 6.07 25.33 -12.12
C THR A 380 5.98 26.78 -11.63
N LEU A 381 4.76 27.32 -11.54
CA LEU A 381 4.52 28.72 -11.17
C LEU A 381 4.01 28.82 -9.72
N PHE A 382 4.50 29.84 -9.01
CA PHE A 382 4.09 30.17 -7.65
C PHE A 382 3.58 31.62 -7.61
N PRO A 383 2.31 31.86 -7.99
CA PRO A 383 1.78 33.20 -8.22
C PRO A 383 1.80 34.12 -7.01
N ASP A 384 1.63 33.56 -5.81
CA ASP A 384 1.60 34.32 -4.55
C ASP A 384 2.99 34.84 -4.16
N LYS A 385 4.04 34.06 -4.50
CA LYS A 385 5.43 34.42 -4.23
C LYS A 385 6.11 35.15 -5.39
N LYS A 386 5.46 35.20 -6.56
CA LYS A 386 6.02 35.72 -7.81
C LYS A 386 7.32 34.99 -8.21
N VAL A 387 7.37 33.68 -8.00
CA VAL A 387 8.50 32.83 -8.40
C VAL A 387 8.04 31.81 -9.45
N ALA A 388 8.88 31.59 -10.45
CA ALA A 388 8.69 30.56 -11.45
C ALA A 388 9.91 29.65 -11.46
N VAL A 389 9.72 28.36 -11.15
CA VAL A 389 10.81 27.36 -11.22
C VAL A 389 10.72 26.66 -12.56
N TYR A 390 11.79 26.71 -13.36
CA TYR A 390 11.87 26.04 -14.65
C TYR A 390 12.89 24.90 -14.58
N ARG A 391 12.44 23.67 -14.78
CA ARG A 391 13.29 22.49 -14.91
C ARG A 391 13.86 22.44 -16.32
N ILE A 392 15.18 22.42 -16.44
CA ILE A 392 15.93 22.14 -17.67
C ILE A 392 16.55 20.75 -17.54
N ASP A 393 16.31 19.91 -18.55
CA ASP A 393 17.02 18.66 -18.78
C ASP A 393 18.35 18.97 -19.48
N THR A 394 19.45 18.92 -18.71
CA THR A 394 20.81 19.09 -19.23
C THR A 394 21.37 17.82 -19.86
N ASP A 395 20.63 16.70 -19.80
CA ASP A 395 20.94 15.41 -20.42
C ASP A 395 19.90 15.10 -21.52
N ASP A 396 19.41 16.13 -22.23
CA ASP A 396 18.37 16.07 -23.27
C ASP A 396 18.93 15.54 -24.61
N PHE A 397 19.46 14.33 -24.54
CA PHE A 397 19.83 13.51 -25.69
C PHE A 397 18.62 12.80 -26.27
N GLU A 398 18.54 12.76 -27.60
CA GLU A 398 17.47 12.05 -28.30
C GLU A 398 17.71 10.55 -28.24
N ASP A 399 16.64 9.77 -28.17
CA ASP A 399 16.73 8.31 -28.07
C ASP A 399 17.00 7.61 -29.43
N HIS A 400 17.53 8.34 -30.40
CA HIS A 400 17.75 7.81 -31.74
C HIS A 400 18.92 6.82 -31.77
N THR A 401 18.77 5.81 -32.61
CA THR A 401 19.73 4.71 -32.73
C THR A 401 20.28 4.60 -34.14
N ASN A 402 21.51 4.10 -34.27
CA ASN A 402 22.08 3.73 -35.55
C ASN A 402 21.44 2.42 -36.09
N SER A 403 21.91 1.95 -37.24
CA SER A 403 21.42 0.72 -37.88
C SER A 403 21.67 -0.55 -37.06
N GLN A 404 22.51 -0.50 -36.04
CA GLN A 404 22.81 -1.59 -35.10
C GLN A 404 21.99 -1.49 -33.81
N GLY A 405 21.03 -0.56 -33.73
CA GLY A 405 20.20 -0.36 -32.54
C GLY A 405 20.90 0.37 -31.39
N LYS A 406 22.12 0.88 -31.60
CA LYS A 406 22.89 1.59 -30.57
C LYS A 406 22.58 3.09 -30.58
N PHE A 407 22.47 3.72 -29.41
CA PHE A 407 22.25 5.17 -29.32
C PHE A 407 23.35 5.92 -30.07
N ILE A 408 22.94 6.89 -30.89
CA ILE A 408 23.89 7.73 -31.65
C ILE A 408 24.53 8.81 -30.78
N GLU A 409 23.89 9.17 -29.68
CA GLU A 409 24.35 10.18 -28.73
C GLU A 409 23.88 9.88 -27.31
N PHE A 410 24.70 10.26 -26.34
CA PHE A 410 24.41 10.32 -24.90
C PHE A 410 25.52 11.13 -24.22
N SER A 411 25.41 11.37 -22.91
CA SER A 411 26.42 12.08 -22.14
C SER A 411 27.83 11.52 -22.44
N GLY A 412 28.77 12.36 -22.89
CA GLY A 412 30.12 11.93 -23.22
C GLY A 412 30.34 11.34 -24.63
N TYR A 413 29.28 11.10 -25.41
CA TYR A 413 29.39 10.36 -26.68
C TYR A 413 28.50 10.92 -27.80
N TYR A 414 29.07 11.08 -29.00
CA TYR A 414 28.31 11.34 -30.23
C TYR A 414 28.99 10.73 -31.46
N ASN A 415 28.29 9.82 -32.16
CA ASN A 415 28.73 9.20 -33.41
C ASN A 415 30.19 8.67 -33.38
N GLY A 416 30.60 8.04 -32.28
CA GLY A 416 31.95 7.46 -32.13
C GLY A 416 33.04 8.45 -31.74
N ALA A 417 32.67 9.67 -31.33
CA ALA A 417 33.59 10.68 -30.82
C ALA A 417 33.16 11.16 -29.41
N GLU A 418 34.12 11.74 -28.69
CA GLU A 418 33.87 12.44 -27.43
C GLU A 418 32.90 13.60 -27.66
N PHE A 419 31.97 13.77 -26.73
CA PHE A 419 30.94 14.80 -26.77
C PHE A 419 30.75 15.37 -25.35
N PRO A 420 30.24 16.60 -25.19
CA PRO A 420 29.93 17.15 -23.87
C PRO A 420 29.08 16.21 -22.99
N HIS A 421 29.29 16.30 -21.67
CA HIS A 421 28.56 15.51 -20.67
C HIS A 421 27.08 15.88 -20.57
N GLY A 422 26.68 17.04 -21.11
CA GLY A 422 25.27 17.38 -21.28
C GLY A 422 24.95 17.89 -22.67
N LYS A 423 23.66 17.95 -22.99
CA LYS A 423 23.13 18.60 -24.19
C LYS A 423 21.78 19.22 -23.90
N LEU A 424 21.56 20.42 -24.42
CA LEU A 424 20.22 21.02 -24.51
C LEU A 424 19.62 20.72 -25.89
N GLY A 425 18.49 20.01 -25.93
CA GLY A 425 17.78 19.69 -27.17
C GLY A 425 16.98 20.88 -27.74
N GLN A 426 16.72 20.84 -29.04
CA GLN A 426 16.04 21.92 -29.76
C GLN A 426 14.62 22.13 -29.26
N ASN A 427 13.87 21.03 -29.07
CA ASN A 427 12.50 21.05 -28.55
C ASN A 427 12.42 21.74 -27.19
N GLN A 428 13.36 21.42 -26.29
CA GLN A 428 13.45 22.05 -24.97
C GLN A 428 13.72 23.55 -25.07
N LEU A 429 14.75 23.95 -25.82
CA LEU A 429 15.09 25.37 -25.96
C LEU A 429 13.97 26.17 -26.63
N HIS A 430 13.26 25.56 -27.58
CA HIS A 430 12.09 26.17 -28.21
C HIS A 430 10.97 26.39 -27.21
N ALA A 431 10.59 25.34 -26.47
CA ALA A 431 9.57 25.43 -25.44
C ALA A 431 9.95 26.47 -24.35
N PHE A 432 11.22 26.51 -23.95
CA PHE A 432 11.71 27.48 -22.98
C PHE A 432 11.62 28.93 -23.50
N GLY A 433 12.02 29.17 -24.75
CA GLY A 433 11.91 30.48 -25.38
C GLY A 433 10.46 30.96 -25.49
N GLN A 434 9.55 30.09 -25.93
CA GLN A 434 8.11 30.40 -25.99
C GLN A 434 7.52 30.68 -24.60
N TRP A 435 7.93 29.91 -23.59
CA TRP A 435 7.49 30.12 -22.23
C TRP A 435 7.97 31.47 -21.66
N LEU A 436 9.24 31.82 -21.83
CA LEU A 436 9.78 33.13 -21.42
C LEU A 436 9.05 34.30 -22.11
N GLU A 437 8.69 34.13 -23.38
CA GLU A 437 7.95 35.14 -24.14
C GLU A 437 6.58 35.41 -23.51
N GLN A 438 5.91 34.34 -23.08
CA GLN A 438 4.58 34.40 -22.47
C GLN A 438 4.59 34.77 -20.99
N LEU A 439 5.68 34.52 -20.25
CA LEU A 439 5.73 34.71 -18.80
C LEU A 439 5.45 36.15 -18.38
N ASP A 440 4.65 36.33 -17.34
CA ASP A 440 4.43 37.64 -16.74
C ASP A 440 5.72 38.18 -16.08
N ARG A 441 6.05 39.46 -16.27
CA ARG A 441 7.33 40.03 -15.82
C ARG A 441 7.41 40.30 -14.32
N SER A 442 6.32 40.09 -13.58
CA SER A 442 6.38 40.08 -12.12
C SER A 442 7.11 38.85 -11.57
N TYR A 443 7.24 37.78 -12.35
CA TYR A 443 7.91 36.56 -11.90
C TYR A 443 9.43 36.67 -11.89
N HIS A 444 10.03 36.13 -10.84
CA HIS A 444 11.46 35.88 -10.71
C HIS A 444 11.71 34.41 -11.10
N VAL A 445 12.49 34.20 -12.16
CA VAL A 445 12.72 32.86 -12.72
C VAL A 445 13.89 32.18 -12.01
N VAL A 446 13.65 31.00 -11.47
CA VAL A 446 14.66 30.08 -10.96
C VAL A 446 14.80 28.94 -11.96
N ILE A 447 16.03 28.61 -12.35
CA ILE A 447 16.28 27.47 -13.23
C ILE A 447 16.88 26.35 -12.38
N VAL A 448 16.39 25.13 -12.57
CA VAL A 448 16.93 23.94 -11.91
C VAL A 448 17.31 22.92 -12.96
N CYS A 449 18.51 22.37 -12.83
CA CYS A 449 19.07 21.38 -13.75
C CYS A 449 20.09 20.50 -13.02
N HIS A 450 20.74 19.60 -13.76
CA HIS A 450 21.76 18.72 -13.19
C HIS A 450 23.18 19.17 -13.53
N VAL A 451 23.59 19.08 -14.81
CA VAL A 451 24.94 19.44 -15.25
C VAL A 451 25.08 20.97 -15.30
N PRO A 452 26.09 21.57 -14.65
CA PRO A 452 26.32 23.01 -14.70
C PRO A 452 26.52 23.54 -16.13
N ILE A 453 25.71 24.52 -16.50
CA ILE A 453 25.63 25.11 -17.85
C ILE A 453 26.55 26.33 -18.03
N GLU A 454 27.85 26.16 -17.76
CA GLU A 454 28.84 27.24 -17.88
C GLU A 454 29.37 27.40 -19.32
N ARG A 455 29.75 26.28 -19.97
CA ARG A 455 30.45 26.29 -21.26
C ARG A 455 29.89 25.24 -22.22
N GLU A 456 30.06 25.47 -23.52
CA GLU A 456 29.66 24.55 -24.59
C GLU A 456 30.32 23.16 -24.47
N ASN A 457 31.52 23.08 -23.89
CA ASN A 457 32.21 21.81 -23.67
C ASN A 457 31.64 21.01 -22.49
N ASP A 458 30.94 21.67 -21.56
CA ASP A 458 30.30 21.00 -20.42
C ASP A 458 28.90 20.52 -20.84
N VAL A 459 28.13 21.42 -21.44
CA VAL A 459 26.79 21.14 -21.97
C VAL A 459 26.66 21.78 -23.35
N ALA A 460 26.43 20.95 -24.37
CA ALA A 460 26.24 21.41 -25.73
C ALA A 460 24.98 22.28 -25.86
N ASN A 461 25.08 23.34 -26.67
CA ASN A 461 24.06 24.34 -26.98
C ASN A 461 23.77 25.36 -25.87
N VAL A 462 24.64 25.49 -24.88
CA VAL A 462 24.49 26.45 -23.77
C VAL A 462 24.47 27.91 -24.23
N THR A 463 25.19 28.27 -25.29
CA THR A 463 25.15 29.65 -25.83
C THR A 463 23.76 30.04 -26.32
N LYS A 464 22.96 29.07 -26.78
CA LYS A 464 21.56 29.32 -27.21
C LYS A 464 20.67 29.60 -26.02
N LEU A 465 20.85 28.86 -24.92
CA LEU A 465 20.20 29.17 -23.65
C LEU A 465 20.61 30.55 -23.14
N ALA A 466 21.91 30.86 -23.12
CA ALA A 466 22.42 32.17 -22.72
C ALA A 466 21.77 33.30 -23.51
N THR A 467 21.65 33.12 -24.84
CA THR A 467 20.99 34.08 -25.74
C THR A 467 19.52 34.33 -25.34
N LEU A 468 18.76 33.27 -25.00
CA LEU A 468 17.38 33.41 -24.52
C LEU A 468 17.33 34.16 -23.18
N LEU A 469 18.20 33.81 -22.22
CA LEU A 469 18.26 34.46 -20.91
C LEU A 469 18.64 35.93 -21.02
N ASP A 470 19.63 36.27 -21.83
CA ASP A 470 20.08 37.64 -22.03
C ASP A 470 19.01 38.48 -22.74
N GLY A 471 18.37 37.93 -23.77
CA GLY A 471 17.20 38.56 -24.40
C GLY A 471 16.09 38.86 -23.40
N PHE A 472 15.75 37.89 -22.55
CA PHE A 472 14.70 38.03 -21.54
C PHE A 472 15.06 39.11 -20.49
N LYS A 473 16.29 39.10 -19.95
CA LYS A 473 16.77 40.11 -19.00
C LYS A 473 16.85 41.52 -19.58
N GLN A 474 17.12 41.62 -20.88
CA GLN A 474 17.17 42.90 -21.61
C GLN A 474 15.81 43.36 -22.11
N GLY A 475 14.81 42.47 -22.15
CA GLY A 475 13.53 42.75 -22.82
C GLY A 475 13.71 42.97 -24.32
N ALA A 476 14.64 42.26 -24.95
CA ALA A 476 14.98 42.40 -26.36
C ALA A 476 14.55 41.15 -27.14
N SER A 477 14.20 41.32 -28.42
CA SER A 477 13.98 40.16 -29.29
C SER A 477 15.29 39.42 -29.54
N VAL A 478 15.25 38.09 -29.57
CA VAL A 478 16.42 37.25 -29.90
C VAL A 478 16.03 36.17 -30.90
N THR A 479 16.99 35.81 -31.75
CA THR A 479 16.81 34.77 -32.76
C THR A 479 17.76 33.61 -32.47
N ILE A 480 17.22 32.40 -32.43
CA ILE A 480 17.99 31.15 -32.34
C ILE A 480 17.96 30.48 -33.69
N ASP A 481 19.13 30.22 -34.26
CA ASP A 481 19.27 29.35 -35.42
C ASP A 481 19.45 27.89 -34.96
N TYR A 482 18.37 27.12 -35.05
CA TYR A 482 18.36 25.72 -34.64
C TYR A 482 19.25 24.85 -35.53
N ASN A 483 19.47 25.23 -36.79
CA ASN A 483 20.39 24.49 -37.67
C ASN A 483 21.85 24.54 -37.19
N SER A 484 22.18 25.48 -36.28
CA SER A 484 23.52 25.62 -35.70
C SER A 484 23.73 24.84 -34.40
N MET A 485 22.71 24.12 -33.92
CA MET A 485 22.82 23.33 -32.69
C MET A 485 23.61 22.03 -32.91
N GLN A 486 24.38 21.65 -31.91
CA GLN A 486 25.19 20.44 -31.88
C GLN A 486 24.39 19.23 -31.40
N GLY A 487 24.85 18.03 -31.81
CA GLY A 487 24.22 16.74 -31.53
C GLY A 487 23.10 16.40 -32.51
N TYR A 488 22.44 15.27 -32.29
CA TYR A 488 21.30 14.85 -33.10
C TYR A 488 20.03 15.60 -32.71
N ASN A 489 19.38 16.27 -33.67
CA ASN A 489 18.03 16.79 -33.46
C ASN A 489 17.31 17.20 -34.78
N PRO A 490 16.15 16.62 -35.12
CA PRO A 490 15.48 16.92 -36.38
C PRO A 490 14.44 18.06 -36.32
N SER A 491 14.04 18.58 -35.14
CA SER A 491 13.02 19.64 -35.03
C SER A 491 13.07 20.40 -33.69
N PRO A 492 12.69 21.69 -33.63
CA PRO A 492 12.44 22.59 -34.78
C PRO A 492 13.73 22.89 -35.55
N MET A 493 13.59 23.18 -36.84
CA MET A 493 14.69 23.61 -37.72
C MET A 493 14.61 25.09 -38.08
N GLY A 494 15.75 25.63 -38.52
CA GLY A 494 15.89 27.00 -39.01
C GLY A 494 15.87 28.06 -37.90
N GLN A 495 15.68 29.31 -38.32
CA GLN A 495 15.67 30.44 -37.40
C GLN A 495 14.29 30.61 -36.74
N LYS A 496 14.27 30.76 -35.42
CA LYS A 496 13.08 31.18 -34.65
C LYS A 496 13.42 32.42 -33.83
N THR A 497 12.50 33.37 -33.82
CA THR A 497 12.64 34.63 -33.09
C THR A 497 11.64 34.66 -31.93
N TYR A 498 12.12 35.07 -30.76
CA TYR A 498 11.34 35.24 -29.54
C TYR A 498 11.31 36.72 -29.17
N ASN A 499 10.13 37.31 -29.03
CA ASN A 499 9.97 38.75 -28.83
C ASN A 499 9.67 39.11 -27.38
N PHE A 500 10.73 39.27 -26.59
CA PHE A 500 10.60 39.68 -25.19
C PHE A 500 10.26 41.17 -25.00
N ALA A 501 10.42 42.00 -26.03
CA ALA A 501 10.20 43.45 -25.96
C ALA A 501 8.73 43.82 -25.70
N THR A 502 7.80 42.94 -26.06
CA THR A 502 6.36 43.14 -25.85
C THR A 502 5.96 43.27 -24.38
N LYS A 503 6.72 42.64 -23.46
CA LYS A 503 6.45 42.69 -22.02
C LYS A 503 7.55 43.40 -21.21
N GLY A 504 8.66 43.76 -21.86
CA GLY A 504 9.81 44.37 -21.21
C GLY A 504 10.74 43.36 -20.53
N ARG A 505 11.58 43.88 -19.62
CA ARG A 505 12.67 43.15 -18.96
C ARG A 505 12.12 42.13 -17.95
N GLY A 506 12.62 40.91 -18.02
CA GLY A 506 12.36 39.87 -17.01
C GLY A 506 13.51 39.72 -16.01
N THR A 507 13.26 38.93 -14.97
CA THR A 507 14.22 38.67 -13.88
C THR A 507 14.56 37.18 -13.83
N ILE A 508 15.86 36.86 -13.89
CA ILE A 508 16.38 35.52 -13.61
C ILE A 508 17.09 35.60 -12.25
N ALA A 509 16.68 34.78 -11.29
CA ALA A 509 17.23 34.76 -9.94
C ALA A 509 18.56 34.01 -9.89
N ALA A 510 18.54 32.74 -10.26
CA ALA A 510 19.75 31.91 -10.35
C ALA A 510 19.44 30.60 -11.10
N ILE A 511 20.50 29.87 -11.41
CA ILE A 511 20.47 28.50 -11.89
C ILE A 511 21.02 27.62 -10.76
N PHE A 512 20.30 26.58 -10.35
CA PHE A 512 20.77 25.58 -9.39
C PHE A 512 21.09 24.29 -10.12
N ALA A 513 22.30 23.76 -9.89
CA ALA A 513 22.84 22.58 -10.55
C ALA A 513 23.61 21.70 -9.56
N GLY A 514 23.75 20.40 -9.87
CA GLY A 514 24.52 19.42 -9.10
C GLY A 514 25.75 18.93 -9.87
N HIS A 515 25.86 17.61 -10.06
CA HIS A 515 26.81 16.89 -10.92
C HIS A 515 28.27 16.86 -10.43
N TRP A 516 28.77 17.98 -9.89
CA TRP A 516 30.19 18.10 -9.55
C TRP A 516 30.54 17.59 -8.15
N HIS A 517 29.55 17.29 -7.31
CA HIS A 517 29.74 16.83 -5.92
C HIS A 517 30.54 17.80 -5.04
N TYR A 518 30.52 19.10 -5.36
CA TYR A 518 31.08 20.14 -4.49
C TYR A 518 30.39 21.48 -4.73
N GLU A 519 30.43 22.33 -3.71
CA GLU A 519 29.80 23.65 -3.77
C GLU A 519 30.70 24.66 -4.48
N THR A 520 30.17 25.31 -5.51
CA THR A 520 30.84 26.44 -6.18
C THR A 520 29.82 27.39 -6.79
N VAL A 521 30.30 28.48 -7.35
CA VAL A 521 29.49 29.48 -8.05
C VAL A 521 30.14 29.78 -9.39
N LYS A 522 29.37 29.61 -10.46
CA LYS A 522 29.76 29.91 -11.83
C LYS A 522 28.83 30.97 -12.42
N GLN A 523 29.08 31.35 -13.67
CA GLN A 523 28.30 32.37 -14.36
C GLN A 523 27.93 31.89 -15.76
N LEU A 524 26.67 32.09 -16.15
CA LEU A 524 26.23 32.06 -17.54
C LEU A 524 25.88 33.49 -17.95
N GLY A 525 26.84 34.17 -18.59
CA GLY A 525 26.76 35.61 -18.81
C GLY A 525 26.69 36.35 -17.47
N THR A 526 25.57 37.04 -17.20
CA THR A 526 25.33 37.71 -15.91
C THR A 526 24.48 36.91 -14.93
N THR A 527 24.08 35.68 -15.27
CA THR A 527 23.25 34.83 -14.42
C THR A 527 24.14 33.90 -13.59
N GLN A 528 23.95 33.93 -12.26
CA GLN A 528 24.67 33.04 -11.35
C GLN A 528 24.21 31.60 -11.48
N ILE A 529 25.17 30.68 -11.58
CA ILE A 529 24.97 29.24 -11.44
C ILE A 529 25.48 28.85 -10.05
N ILE A 530 24.56 28.51 -9.16
CA ILE A 530 24.84 28.01 -7.82
C ILE A 530 24.97 26.49 -7.93
N VAL A 531 26.22 26.02 -7.93
CA VAL A 531 26.51 24.59 -7.95
C VAL A 531 26.43 24.05 -6.53
N CYS A 532 25.73 22.94 -6.42
CA CYS A 532 25.31 22.27 -5.20
C CYS A 532 26.14 21.01 -5.01
N THR A 533 26.41 20.64 -3.75
CA THR A 533 27.12 19.38 -3.45
C THR A 533 26.15 18.21 -3.45
N ASN A 534 26.73 17.01 -3.54
CA ASN A 534 26.00 15.75 -3.48
C ASN A 534 25.31 15.52 -2.14
N ALA A 535 24.27 14.69 -2.14
CA ALA A 535 23.48 14.43 -0.95
C ALA A 535 23.95 13.23 -0.15
N PHE A 536 24.60 12.26 -0.80
CA PHE A 536 25.17 11.12 -0.11
C PHE A 536 26.38 11.52 0.75
N PRO A 537 26.61 10.86 1.90
CA PRO A 537 27.77 11.12 2.74
C PRO A 537 29.06 10.50 2.18
N SER A 538 30.19 11.12 2.48
CA SER A 538 31.50 10.48 2.41
C SER A 538 31.65 9.41 3.50
N GLU A 539 32.66 8.54 3.39
CA GLU A 539 32.86 7.46 4.35
C GLU A 539 33.02 7.95 5.80
N GLU A 540 33.64 9.11 5.98
CA GLU A 540 33.89 9.72 7.29
C GLU A 540 32.63 10.39 7.88
N GLN A 541 31.63 10.67 7.06
CA GLN A 541 30.40 11.36 7.47
C GLN A 541 29.31 10.40 7.97
N TYR A 542 29.42 9.10 7.71
CA TYR A 542 28.46 8.11 8.21
C TYR A 542 28.40 8.10 9.74
N ASN A 543 27.19 8.01 10.28
CA ASN A 543 26.89 8.06 11.72
C ASN A 543 27.27 9.39 12.38
N THR A 544 27.37 10.47 11.62
CA THR A 544 27.64 11.81 12.13
C THR A 544 26.53 12.77 11.74
N VAL A 545 26.48 13.94 12.38
CA VAL A 545 25.53 15.00 12.03
C VAL A 545 25.69 15.54 10.60
N ALA A 546 26.80 15.20 9.92
CA ALA A 546 27.11 15.58 8.55
C ALA A 546 26.65 14.56 7.50
N GLU A 547 25.93 13.51 7.90
CA GLU A 547 25.58 12.38 7.03
C GLU A 547 24.64 12.74 5.85
N ALA A 548 23.87 13.82 5.99
CA ALA A 548 22.99 14.29 4.91
C ALA A 548 23.59 15.53 4.22
N GLY A 549 23.32 15.68 2.92
CA GLY A 549 23.64 16.88 2.15
C GLY A 549 22.42 17.41 1.39
N PHE A 550 21.77 18.44 1.92
CA PHE A 550 20.71 19.15 1.18
C PHE A 550 20.51 20.55 1.77
N ALA A 551 19.68 21.37 1.13
CA ALA A 551 19.43 22.73 1.62
C ALA A 551 17.97 23.17 1.45
N ASN A 552 17.56 24.13 2.28
CA ASN A 552 16.48 25.04 1.92
C ASN A 552 17.04 26.24 1.16
N VAL A 553 16.45 26.58 0.02
CA VAL A 553 16.75 27.77 -0.77
C VAL A 553 15.60 28.75 -0.60
N GLN A 554 15.85 29.82 0.16
CA GLN A 554 14.90 30.90 0.36
C GLN A 554 15.16 32.04 -0.62
N ILE A 555 14.12 32.51 -1.30
CA ILE A 555 14.18 33.60 -2.28
C ILE A 555 13.29 34.76 -1.82
N ASP A 556 13.93 35.89 -1.58
CA ASP A 556 13.25 37.16 -1.33
C ASP A 556 13.18 37.95 -2.64
N THR A 557 12.00 38.00 -3.25
CA THR A 557 11.77 38.70 -4.53
C THR A 557 11.79 40.22 -4.37
N GLU A 558 11.44 40.75 -3.20
CA GLU A 558 11.48 42.19 -2.92
C GLU A 558 12.90 42.70 -2.80
N LYS A 559 13.75 41.96 -2.06
CA LYS A 559 15.16 42.30 -1.86
C LYS A 559 16.09 41.75 -2.93
N ARG A 560 15.59 40.84 -3.77
CA ARG A 560 16.37 40.09 -4.77
C ARG A 560 17.57 39.36 -4.17
N THR A 561 17.30 38.64 -3.10
CA THR A 561 18.32 37.85 -2.39
C THR A 561 17.95 36.38 -2.36
N ILE A 562 18.98 35.54 -2.34
CA ILE A 562 18.87 34.09 -2.17
C ILE A 562 19.65 33.71 -0.92
N LYS A 563 19.03 32.97 -0.02
CA LYS A 563 19.66 32.39 1.16
C LYS A 563 19.58 30.87 1.05
N VAL A 564 20.73 30.24 0.91
CA VAL A 564 20.90 28.78 0.94
C VAL A 564 21.22 28.38 2.38
N GLN A 565 20.32 27.61 2.98
CA GLN A 565 20.41 27.11 4.35
C GLN A 565 20.71 25.61 4.28
N GLY A 566 21.99 25.27 4.40
CA GLY A 566 22.47 23.91 4.28
C GLY A 566 22.15 23.05 5.51
N VAL A 567 21.93 21.76 5.29
CA VAL A 567 21.70 20.71 6.28
C VAL A 567 22.81 19.67 6.17
N GLY A 568 23.30 19.19 7.33
CA GLY A 568 24.40 18.25 7.43
C GLY A 568 25.71 18.82 6.88
N HIS A 569 26.32 18.18 5.87
CA HIS A 569 27.59 18.67 5.30
C HIS A 569 27.43 19.82 4.29
N TYR A 570 26.20 20.23 4.00
CA TYR A 570 25.90 21.31 3.08
C TYR A 570 26.14 22.69 3.73
N THR A 571 26.81 23.63 3.05
CA THR A 571 27.13 24.94 3.65
C THR A 571 26.05 26.01 3.46
N ASN A 572 26.00 26.95 4.40
CA ASN A 572 25.16 28.15 4.28
C ASN A 572 25.79 29.17 3.32
N ARG A 573 25.03 29.64 2.33
CA ARG A 573 25.50 30.60 1.31
C ARG A 573 24.45 31.67 1.05
N ASN A 574 24.87 32.89 0.71
CA ASN A 574 23.98 34.02 0.44
C ASN A 574 24.36 34.70 -0.88
N PHE A 575 23.35 35.08 -1.66
CA PHE A 575 23.53 35.69 -2.98
C PHE A 575 22.55 36.85 -3.19
N THR A 576 22.92 37.74 -4.09
CA THR A 576 22.06 38.81 -4.63
C THR A 576 21.97 38.65 -6.13
N TYR A 577 20.82 38.96 -6.74
CA TYR A 577 20.61 38.81 -8.18
C TYR A 577 19.93 39.99 -8.87
#